data_AF-A0A954CAQ3-F1
#
_entry.id   AF-A0A954CAQ3-F1
#
_cell.length_a   1.000
_cell.length_b   1.000
_cell.length_c   1.000
_cell.angle_alpha   90.00
_cell.angle_beta   90.00
_cell.angle_gamma   90.00
#
_symmetry.space_group_name_H-M   'P 1'
#
loop_
_entity.id
_entity.type
_entity.pdbx_description
1 polymer ?
#
loop_
_entity_poly.entity_id
_entity_poly.type
_entity_poly.pdbx_seq_one_letter_code
_entity_poly.pdbx_strand_id
1 'polypeptide(L)'
;MGEGDAGTDRDAQGACAHRRRWPSLQRLIAVAAVAVSLSGCGFFLPDRIHYQWQPGTDPALPDGAAEAGGDAGGDAMIGLALSGGGSRAALFAAAVLEQLAEAGLALQITHISSVSGGGFAAAYFATHPLAAACPGGDRACQRRYFAAFFDT
;
A
#
# COMPACT_ATOMS: atom_id res chain seq x y z
N MET A 1 68.06 58.31 -11.12
CA MET A 1 67.96 58.23 -9.65
C MET A 1 66.52 57.91 -9.28
N GLY A 2 66.28 56.74 -8.68
CA GLY A 2 65.03 56.29 -8.01
C GLY A 2 63.94 55.85 -8.99
N GLU A 3 63.54 54.58 -9.16
CA GLU A 3 63.47 53.39 -8.28
C GLU A 3 62.43 53.45 -7.15
N GLY A 4 61.48 52.49 -7.20
CA GLY A 4 60.48 52.15 -6.18
C GLY A 4 59.13 52.85 -6.32
N ASP A 5 57.97 52.24 -6.11
CA ASP A 5 57.65 50.87 -5.71
C ASP A 5 56.13 50.63 -5.88
N ALA A 6 55.78 49.36 -5.69
CA ALA A 6 54.51 48.68 -5.80
C ALA A 6 53.25 49.34 -5.19
N GLY A 7 52.11 48.91 -5.76
CA GLY A 7 50.96 48.49 -4.96
C GLY A 7 49.80 49.48 -4.88
N THR A 8 48.70 49.17 -5.57
CA THR A 8 47.41 48.97 -4.90
C THR A 8 46.48 48.22 -5.85
N ASP A 9 46.33 46.94 -5.53
CA ASP A 9 45.16 46.14 -5.79
C ASP A 9 43.91 46.94 -5.38
N ARG A 10 43.05 47.24 -6.34
CA ARG A 10 41.71 47.80 -6.11
C ARG A 10 40.69 46.79 -6.60
N ASP A 11 40.57 45.74 -5.81
CA ASP A 11 39.30 45.32 -5.22
C ASP A 11 38.07 45.49 -6.11
N ALA A 12 37.72 44.38 -6.77
CA ALA A 12 36.45 43.69 -6.51
C ALA A 12 35.15 44.52 -6.63
N GLN A 13 35.08 45.49 -7.55
CA GLN A 13 33.85 46.19 -7.85
C GLN A 13 33.08 45.50 -8.97
N GLY A 14 32.04 44.77 -8.60
CA GLY A 14 31.02 44.29 -9.53
C GLY A 14 30.41 42.94 -9.19
N ALA A 15 30.15 42.72 -7.89
CA ALA A 15 29.14 41.83 -7.34
C ALA A 15 28.52 40.82 -8.31
N CYS A 16 28.80 39.54 -8.03
CA CYS A 16 28.05 38.37 -8.46
C CYS A 16 26.53 38.58 -8.33
N ALA A 17 25.91 39.28 -9.29
CA ALA A 17 24.49 39.26 -9.52
C ALA A 17 24.18 37.99 -10.32
N HIS A 18 24.51 36.83 -9.72
CA HIS A 18 23.96 35.55 -10.14
C HIS A 18 22.48 35.63 -9.81
N ARG A 19 21.71 36.23 -10.73
CA ARG A 19 20.25 36.11 -10.78
C ARG A 19 19.97 34.63 -10.91
N ARG A 20 19.92 33.92 -9.78
CA ARG A 20 19.18 32.67 -9.68
C ARG A 20 17.77 33.10 -10.05
N ARG A 21 17.43 32.96 -11.33
CA ARG A 21 16.07 33.06 -11.82
C ARG A 21 15.34 31.93 -11.12
N TRP A 22 14.91 32.18 -9.90
CA TRP A 22 13.99 31.32 -9.18
C TRP A 22 12.87 31.04 -10.17
N PRO A 23 12.57 29.76 -10.46
CA PRO A 23 11.45 29.46 -11.33
C PRO A 23 10.28 30.24 -10.78
N SER A 24 9.64 31.05 -11.63
CA SER A 24 8.52 31.90 -11.21
C SER A 24 7.60 31.04 -10.38
N LEU A 25 7.13 31.53 -9.23
CA LEU A 25 6.28 30.76 -8.30
C LEU A 25 5.18 29.96 -9.03
N GLN A 26 4.70 30.51 -10.15
CA GLN A 26 3.83 29.88 -11.15
C GLN A 26 4.32 28.54 -11.71
N ARG A 27 5.61 28.40 -12.07
CA ARG A 27 6.21 27.14 -12.53
C ARG A 27 6.24 26.09 -11.42
N LEU A 28 6.50 26.49 -10.18
CA LEU A 28 6.45 25.57 -9.03
C LEU A 28 5.01 25.11 -8.76
N ILE A 29 4.05 26.04 -8.81
CA ILE A 29 2.62 25.72 -8.67
C ILE A 29 2.16 24.79 -9.81
N ALA A 30 2.58 25.04 -11.05
CA ALA A 30 2.22 24.21 -12.19
C ALA A 30 2.79 22.78 -12.06
N VAL A 31 4.05 22.63 -11.67
CA VAL A 31 4.67 21.31 -11.44
C VAL A 31 3.97 20.57 -10.30
N ALA A 32 3.65 21.26 -9.20
CA ALA A 32 2.91 20.67 -8.08
C ALA A 32 1.50 20.23 -8.50
N ALA A 33 0.78 21.05 -9.27
CA ALA A 33 -0.56 20.72 -9.77
C ALA A 33 -0.56 19.53 -10.74
N VAL A 34 0.46 19.42 -11.60
CA VAL A 34 0.65 18.27 -12.50
C VAL A 34 0.98 17.02 -11.69
N ALA A 35 1.86 17.11 -10.69
CA ALA A 35 2.21 15.97 -9.82
C ALA A 35 1.00 15.48 -9.02
N VAL A 36 0.17 16.38 -8.48
CA VAL A 36 -1.07 16.04 -7.77
C VAL A 36 -2.08 15.40 -8.72
N SER A 37 -2.26 15.96 -9.91
CA SER A 37 -3.18 15.40 -10.91
C SER A 37 -2.76 14.01 -11.38
N LEU A 38 -1.46 13.78 -11.64
CA LEU A 38 -0.94 12.47 -12.03
C LEU A 38 -1.01 11.45 -10.90
N SER A 39 -0.88 11.88 -9.64
CA SER A 39 -1.09 11.02 -8.46
C SER A 39 -2.57 10.71 -8.19
N GLY A 40 -3.50 11.54 -8.69
CA GLY A 40 -4.93 11.45 -8.41
C GLY A 40 -5.70 10.47 -9.30
N CYS A 41 -5.13 10.05 -10.44
CA CYS A 41 -5.82 9.21 -11.41
C CYS A 41 -6.20 7.79 -10.92
N GLY A 42 -5.66 7.32 -9.78
CA GLY A 42 -5.98 6.01 -9.22
C GLY A 42 -7.01 6.01 -8.07
N PHE A 43 -7.38 7.17 -7.52
CA PHE A 43 -8.21 7.25 -6.30
C PHE A 43 -9.71 7.50 -6.58
N PHE A 44 -10.06 7.91 -7.82
CA PHE A 44 -11.42 8.35 -8.18
C PHE A 44 -12.15 7.46 -9.19
N LEU A 45 -11.56 6.34 -9.61
CA LEU A 45 -12.34 5.29 -10.26
C LEU A 45 -13.08 4.53 -9.14
N PRO A 46 -14.43 4.54 -9.11
CA PRO A 46 -15.18 3.67 -8.22
C PRO A 46 -15.10 2.26 -8.79
N ASP A 47 -13.95 1.60 -8.64
CA ASP A 47 -13.90 0.17 -8.86
C ASP A 47 -14.66 -0.44 -7.68
N ARG A 48 -15.91 -0.83 -7.92
CA ARG A 48 -16.72 -1.55 -6.94
C ARG A 48 -16.13 -2.95 -6.74
N ILE A 49 -14.96 -3.03 -6.12
CA ILE A 49 -14.47 -4.24 -5.44
C ILE A 49 -15.14 -4.30 -4.06
N HIS A 50 -16.48 -4.29 -4.05
CA HIS A 50 -17.24 -4.78 -2.91
C HIS A 50 -17.34 -6.30 -3.07
N TYR A 51 -16.27 -7.01 -2.72
CA TYR A 51 -16.39 -8.45 -2.49
C TYR A 51 -17.14 -8.62 -1.17
N GLN A 52 -18.46 -8.71 -1.26
CA GLN A 52 -19.30 -9.02 -0.11
C GLN A 52 -19.27 -10.54 0.04
N TRP A 53 -18.33 -11.04 0.86
CA TRP A 53 -18.28 -12.46 1.19
C TRP A 53 -19.60 -12.84 1.90
N GLN A 54 -20.37 -13.72 1.28
CA GLN A 54 -21.60 -14.28 1.85
C GLN A 54 -21.27 -15.65 2.47
N PRO A 55 -21.28 -15.79 3.81
CA PRO A 55 -21.14 -17.10 4.43
C PRO A 55 -22.28 -18.02 4.00
N GLY A 56 -21.94 -19.18 3.43
CA GLY A 56 -22.89 -20.26 3.11
C GLY A 56 -23.31 -20.42 1.65
N THR A 57 -22.85 -19.57 0.72
CA THR A 57 -23.21 -19.67 -0.72
C THR A 57 -22.07 -20.12 -1.64
N ASP A 58 -20.89 -20.44 -1.10
CA ASP A 58 -19.76 -20.90 -1.92
C ASP A 58 -19.84 -22.43 -2.14
N PRO A 59 -20.17 -22.91 -3.36
CA PRO A 59 -20.31 -24.35 -3.63
C PRO A 59 -18.98 -25.11 -3.53
N ALA A 60 -17.85 -24.40 -3.39
CA ALA A 60 -16.54 -25.00 -3.17
C ALA A 60 -16.24 -25.31 -1.69
N LEU A 61 -17.08 -24.87 -0.75
CA LEU A 61 -16.85 -25.07 0.68
C LEU A 61 -17.61 -26.32 1.17
N PRO A 62 -16.93 -27.36 1.69
CA PRO A 62 -17.61 -28.54 2.22
C PRO A 62 -18.48 -28.16 3.43
N ASP A 63 -19.67 -28.76 3.50
CA ASP A 63 -20.62 -28.59 4.61
C ASP A 63 -19.90 -28.79 5.96
N GLY A 64 -19.75 -27.72 6.73
CA GLY A 64 -19.09 -27.73 8.05
C GLY A 64 -17.83 -26.88 8.19
N ALA A 65 -17.26 -26.33 7.11
CA ALA A 65 -16.15 -25.37 7.24
C ALA A 65 -16.60 -23.97 7.71
N ALA A 66 -17.91 -23.67 7.65
CA ALA A 66 -18.50 -22.48 8.26
C ALA A 66 -18.57 -22.56 9.80
N GLU A 67 -18.53 -23.77 10.38
CA GLU A 67 -18.74 -24.01 11.81
C GLU A 67 -17.44 -23.91 12.65
N ALA A 68 -16.29 -23.65 12.00
CA ALA A 68 -15.01 -23.45 12.68
C ALA A 68 -14.78 -21.98 13.15
N GLY A 69 -15.67 -21.06 12.79
CA GLY A 69 -15.73 -19.69 13.32
C GLY A 69 -16.90 -19.58 14.28
N GLY A 70 -16.62 -19.34 15.57
CA GLY A 70 -17.63 -19.39 16.63
C GLY A 70 -18.87 -18.53 16.40
N ASP A 71 -19.96 -18.95 17.04
CA ASP A 71 -21.25 -18.27 17.18
C ASP A 71 -21.11 -16.75 17.41
N ALA A 72 -21.08 -16.00 16.32
CA ALA A 72 -21.44 -14.59 16.28
C ALA A 72 -22.70 -14.52 15.41
N GLY A 73 -23.86 -14.67 16.05
CA GLY A 73 -25.14 -14.56 15.37
C GLY A 73 -25.25 -13.24 14.61
N GLY A 74 -25.52 -13.33 13.31
CA GLY A 74 -25.95 -12.24 12.43
C GLY A 74 -24.97 -11.06 12.29
N ASP A 75 -24.43 -10.87 11.09
CA ASP A 75 -24.00 -9.55 10.57
C ASP A 75 -22.83 -8.83 11.26
N ALA A 76 -21.89 -9.54 11.89
CA ALA A 76 -20.67 -8.89 12.39
C ALA A 76 -19.75 -8.45 11.23
N MET A 77 -19.81 -7.17 10.86
CA MET A 77 -18.91 -6.56 9.88
C MET A 77 -17.51 -6.39 10.48
N ILE A 78 -16.58 -7.27 10.12
CA ILE A 78 -15.16 -7.11 10.45
C ILE A 78 -14.42 -6.56 9.23
N GLY A 79 -13.87 -5.36 9.38
CA GLY A 79 -13.11 -4.66 8.35
C GLY A 79 -11.61 -4.61 8.67
N LEU A 80 -10.77 -4.88 7.68
CA LEU A 80 -9.32 -4.74 7.74
C LEU A 80 -8.85 -3.55 6.87
N ALA A 81 -8.08 -2.64 7.45
CA ALA A 81 -7.49 -1.50 6.74
C ALA A 81 -5.98 -1.65 6.61
N LEU A 82 -5.48 -1.69 5.37
CA LEU A 82 -4.07 -1.87 5.06
C LEU A 82 -3.46 -0.57 4.54
N SER A 83 -2.53 -0.02 5.33
CA SER A 83 -1.83 1.21 4.98
C SER A 83 -0.87 1.05 3.79
N GLY A 84 -0.51 2.17 3.18
CA GLY A 84 0.46 2.25 2.10
C GLY A 84 1.90 2.30 2.61
N GLY A 85 2.85 2.32 1.67
CA GLY A 85 4.28 2.31 1.97
C GLY A 85 5.14 1.47 1.02
N GLY A 86 4.62 1.17 -0.18
CA GLY A 86 5.32 0.40 -1.21
C GLY A 86 5.48 -1.08 -0.83
N SER A 87 6.57 -1.70 -1.31
CA SER A 87 6.85 -3.14 -1.11
C SER A 87 6.93 -3.55 0.37
N ARG A 88 7.47 -2.69 1.24
CA ARG A 88 7.53 -2.99 2.68
C ARG A 88 6.14 -3.12 3.31
N ALA A 89 5.21 -2.25 2.91
CA ALA A 89 3.83 -2.32 3.39
C ALA A 89 3.11 -3.57 2.86
N ALA A 90 3.39 -3.97 1.62
CA ALA A 90 2.86 -5.22 1.03
C ALA A 90 3.31 -6.45 1.84
N LEU A 91 4.61 -6.56 2.12
CA LEU A 91 5.17 -7.68 2.90
C LEU A 91 4.61 -7.71 4.33
N PHE A 92 4.54 -6.55 4.99
CA PHE A 92 3.97 -6.45 6.34
C PHE A 92 2.50 -6.84 6.36
N ALA A 93 1.70 -6.35 5.40
CA ALA A 93 0.29 -6.69 5.30
C ALA A 93 0.06 -8.19 5.07
N ALA A 94 0.86 -8.83 4.22
CA ALA A 94 0.78 -10.27 3.99
C ALA A 94 1.15 -11.09 5.24
N ALA A 95 2.21 -10.70 5.96
CA ALA A 95 2.57 -11.34 7.22
C ALA A 95 1.48 -11.17 8.31
N VAL A 96 0.82 -10.02 8.37
CA VAL A 96 -0.32 -9.80 9.26
C VAL A 96 -1.49 -10.70 8.89
N LEU A 97 -1.83 -10.82 7.61
CA LEU A 97 -2.87 -11.73 7.14
C LEU A 97 -2.56 -13.20 7.44
N GLU A 98 -1.30 -13.61 7.30
CA GLU A 98 -0.83 -14.94 7.69
C GLU A 98 -1.08 -15.20 9.19
N GLN A 99 -0.68 -14.26 10.05
CA GLN A 99 -0.90 -14.39 11.49
C GLN A 99 -2.38 -14.38 11.88
N LEU A 100 -3.21 -13.57 11.19
CA LEU A 100 -4.66 -13.61 11.36
C LEU A 100 -5.25 -14.96 10.92
N ALA A 101 -4.70 -15.59 9.89
CA ALA A 101 -5.12 -16.92 9.46
C ALA A 101 -4.73 -18.00 10.48
N GLU A 102 -3.51 -17.96 11.03
CA GLU A 102 -3.05 -18.89 12.07
C GLU A 102 -3.86 -18.76 13.38
N ALA A 103 -4.40 -17.57 13.63
CA ALA A 103 -5.31 -17.26 14.75
C ALA A 103 -6.78 -17.61 14.46
N GLY A 104 -7.13 -18.05 13.26
CA GLY A 104 -8.52 -18.35 12.88
C GLY A 104 -9.41 -17.12 12.66
N LEU A 105 -8.80 -15.93 12.54
CA LEU A 105 -9.49 -14.65 12.38
C LEU A 105 -9.58 -14.21 10.91
N ALA A 106 -8.70 -14.68 10.03
CA ALA A 106 -8.67 -14.22 8.64
C ALA A 106 -9.97 -14.51 7.87
N LEU A 107 -10.63 -15.63 8.15
CA LEU A 107 -11.91 -15.98 7.52
C LEU A 107 -13.10 -15.16 8.06
N GLN A 108 -12.93 -14.46 9.18
CA GLN A 108 -13.97 -13.58 9.72
C GLN A 108 -13.93 -12.19 9.07
N ILE A 109 -12.88 -11.87 8.32
CA ILE A 109 -12.73 -10.57 7.65
C ILE A 109 -13.72 -10.50 6.48
N THR A 110 -14.66 -9.58 6.61
CA THR A 110 -15.72 -9.37 5.60
C THR A 110 -15.38 -8.24 4.63
N HIS A 111 -14.57 -7.27 5.04
CA HIS A 111 -14.22 -6.09 4.24
C HIS A 111 -12.73 -5.81 4.34
N ILE A 112 -12.11 -5.46 3.22
CA ILE A 112 -10.71 -5.01 3.17
C ILE A 112 -10.66 -3.67 2.45
N SER A 113 -9.99 -2.70 3.06
CA SER A 113 -9.61 -1.44 2.44
C SER A 113 -8.09 -1.34 2.39
N SER A 114 -7.54 -0.73 1.35
CA SER A 114 -6.10 -0.57 1.24
C SER A 114 -5.72 0.65 0.42
N VAL A 115 -4.48 1.11 0.60
CA VAL A 115 -3.89 2.18 -0.21
C VAL A 115 -2.51 1.78 -0.72
N SER A 116 -2.26 2.04 -2.01
CA SER A 116 -0.94 1.84 -2.66
C SER A 116 -0.36 0.44 -2.38
N GLY A 117 0.80 0.34 -1.72
CA GLY A 117 1.51 -0.91 -1.46
C GLY A 117 0.73 -1.96 -0.64
N GLY A 118 -0.15 -1.55 0.28
CA GLY A 118 -1.00 -2.50 1.01
C GLY A 118 -2.00 -3.23 0.10
N GLY A 119 -2.27 -2.66 -1.08
CA GLY A 119 -3.17 -3.22 -2.08
C GLY A 119 -2.67 -4.53 -2.70
N PHE A 120 -1.36 -4.79 -2.74
CA PHE A 120 -0.84 -6.04 -3.29
C PHE A 120 -1.28 -7.25 -2.45
N ALA A 121 -1.08 -7.19 -1.13
CA ALA A 121 -1.53 -8.24 -0.21
C ALA A 121 -3.06 -8.35 -0.16
N ALA A 122 -3.75 -7.20 -0.15
CA ALA A 122 -5.21 -7.14 -0.20
C ALA A 122 -5.78 -7.83 -1.46
N ALA A 123 -5.23 -7.50 -2.62
CA ALA A 123 -5.65 -8.06 -3.91
C ALA A 123 -5.37 -9.56 -3.99
N TYR A 124 -4.20 -10.00 -3.52
CA TYR A 124 -3.87 -11.42 -3.46
C TYR A 124 -4.90 -12.19 -2.62
N PHE A 125 -5.18 -11.71 -1.40
CA PHE A 125 -6.13 -12.32 -0.48
C PHE A 125 -7.57 -12.32 -1.02
N ALA A 126 -7.99 -11.26 -1.69
CA ALA A 126 -9.33 -11.16 -2.27
C ALA A 126 -9.52 -12.03 -3.53
N THR A 127 -8.48 -12.21 -4.34
CA THR A 127 -8.52 -12.97 -5.59
C THR A 127 -8.23 -14.46 -5.42
N HIS A 128 -7.58 -14.85 -4.33
CA HIS A 128 -7.28 -16.23 -3.98
C HIS A 128 -7.91 -16.57 -2.61
N PRO A 129 -9.22 -16.84 -2.54
CA PRO A 129 -9.88 -17.04 -1.26
C PRO A 129 -9.22 -18.15 -0.43
N LEU A 130 -8.81 -17.80 0.79
CA LEU A 130 -8.09 -18.72 1.68
C LEU A 130 -8.88 -20.00 1.98
N ALA A 131 -10.20 -19.89 2.11
CA ALA A 131 -11.09 -21.03 2.37
C ALA A 131 -11.10 -22.05 1.20
N ALA A 132 -11.01 -21.56 -0.04
CA ALA A 132 -10.93 -22.39 -1.23
C ALA A 132 -9.51 -22.98 -1.42
N ALA A 133 -8.47 -22.21 -1.11
CA ALA A 133 -7.09 -22.66 -1.22
C ALA A 133 -6.72 -23.71 -0.16
N CYS A 134 -7.25 -23.58 1.06
CA CYS A 134 -6.95 -24.44 2.20
C CYS A 134 -8.24 -24.92 2.90
N PRO A 135 -8.99 -25.85 2.30
CA PRO A 135 -10.18 -26.42 2.91
C PRO A 135 -9.83 -27.13 4.22
N GLY A 136 -10.49 -26.75 5.32
CA GLY A 136 -10.24 -27.30 6.66
C GLY A 136 -9.20 -26.54 7.50
N GLY A 137 -8.61 -25.45 7.00
CA GLY A 137 -7.80 -24.55 7.83
C GLY A 137 -6.46 -25.13 8.29
N ASP A 138 -5.88 -26.07 7.54
CA ASP A 138 -4.56 -26.63 7.84
C ASP A 138 -3.48 -25.53 7.82
N ARG A 139 -2.75 -25.40 8.94
CA ARG A 139 -1.67 -24.41 9.10
C ARG A 139 -0.53 -24.62 8.10
N ALA A 140 -0.22 -25.87 7.73
CA ALA A 140 0.84 -26.12 6.75
C ALA A 140 0.42 -25.63 5.36
N CYS A 141 -0.85 -25.80 4.99
CA CYS A 141 -1.42 -25.21 3.79
C CYS A 141 -1.41 -23.68 3.83
N GLN A 142 -1.89 -23.07 4.92
CA GLN A 142 -1.92 -21.61 5.08
C GLN A 142 -0.53 -20.99 4.94
N ARG A 143 0.49 -21.58 5.58
CA ARG A 143 1.88 -21.11 5.42
C ARG A 143 2.37 -21.17 3.99
N ARG A 144 2.04 -22.21 3.22
CA ARG A 144 2.40 -22.31 1.80
C ARG A 144 1.65 -21.29 0.94
N TYR A 145 0.38 -21.06 1.25
CA TYR A 145 -0.43 -20.04 0.59
C TYR A 145 0.22 -18.66 0.74
N PHE A 146 0.61 -18.27 1.96
CA PHE A 146 1.27 -16.99 2.18
C PHE A 146 2.74 -16.98 1.69
N ALA A 147 3.43 -18.11 1.70
CA ALA A 147 4.76 -18.23 1.10
C ALA A 147 4.74 -17.90 -0.41
N ALA A 148 3.72 -18.38 -1.12
CA ALA A 148 3.57 -18.11 -2.55
C ALA A 148 3.46 -16.61 -2.87
N PHE A 149 2.86 -15.80 -1.97
CA PHE A 149 2.83 -14.35 -2.11
C PHE A 149 4.23 -13.71 -2.03
N PHE A 150 5.13 -14.29 -1.26
CA PHE A 150 6.49 -13.75 -1.12
C PHE A 150 7.40 -14.11 -2.30
N ASP A 151 6.99 -15.07 -3.13
CA ASP A 151 7.72 -15.54 -4.31
C ASP A 151 7.27 -14.86 -5.62
N THR A 152 6.24 -14.01 -5.59
CA THR A 152 5.75 -13.22 -6.75
C THR A 152 6.46 -11.88 -6.90
#